data_AF-A0AAW0E062-F1
#
_entry.id   AF-A0AAW0E062-F1
#
_cell.length_a   1.000
_cell.length_b   1.000
_cell.length_c   1.000
_cell.angle_alpha   90.00
_cell.angle_beta   90.00
_cell.angle_gamma   90.00
#
_symmetry.space_group_name_H-M   'P 1'
#
loop_
_entity.id
_entity.type
_entity.pdbx_description
1 polymer ?
#
loop_
_entity_poly.entity_id
_entity_poly.type
_entity_poly.pdbx_seq_one_letter_code
_entity_poly.pdbx_strand_id
1 'polypeptide(L)'
;MATPRLHSKFTTIYSKLFQGQSPANQDADQFFSNLLTLDINRDFLVTEISRIPTQSFLGPLKPTVNTLFHTLLLRARSDSDLTRRGNAFETLIILTRCLLSKNLSGYEIMEIFAGVLVDSDSPGVFIHVPSKQFTKSPTATIRHQALQLALVFMCGVGQLSPGAYFLRTDLFPSLVTFIKNPSTSQYTFEAILLLAILANFHKSDAGKLNPYLQKIKECSDAEFMRKICWASGFALETAIKAYQEIHNDEPAPAFSTTLGSLFAAMRPDRALASTPVDPPKELFKDQPIEACVILLPIYEFLRANTTFSSVFLEVHPGRRNRPEPDIEHDSYTVVLHPNTCNNDLLTPVVSVRELGS
;
A
#
# COMPACT_ATOMS: atom_id res chain seq x y z
N MET A 1 17.04 34.60 -22.43
CA MET A 1 17.73 33.39 -22.91
C MET A 1 17.27 32.22 -22.06
N ALA A 2 16.41 31.35 -22.61
CA ALA A 2 15.95 30.16 -21.92
C ALA A 2 16.98 29.04 -22.10
N THR A 3 17.53 28.52 -21.01
CA THR A 3 18.39 27.34 -21.00
C THR A 3 17.60 26.14 -21.53
N PRO A 4 18.10 25.40 -22.53
CA PRO A 4 17.43 24.20 -23.03
C PRO A 4 17.41 23.16 -21.91
N ARG A 5 16.21 22.76 -21.46
CA ARG A 5 16.06 21.65 -20.51
C ARG A 5 16.54 20.38 -21.22
N LEU A 6 17.71 19.86 -20.83
CA LEU A 6 18.18 18.54 -21.23
C LEU A 6 17.16 17.52 -20.71
N HIS A 7 16.22 17.12 -21.55
CA HIS A 7 15.27 16.06 -21.20
C HIS A 7 16.03 14.75 -21.06
N SER A 8 15.90 14.10 -19.91
CA SER A 8 16.46 12.76 -19.70
C SER A 8 15.97 11.81 -20.81
N LYS A 9 16.83 10.87 -21.21
CA LYS A 9 16.49 9.82 -22.18
C LYS A 9 15.20 9.09 -21.78
N PHE A 10 15.02 8.87 -20.47
CA PHE A 10 13.81 8.31 -19.88
C PHE A 10 12.56 9.14 -20.23
N THR A 11 12.58 10.44 -19.94
CA THR A 11 11.48 11.38 -20.19
C THR A 11 11.09 11.40 -21.67
N THR A 12 12.09 11.37 -22.55
CA THR A 12 11.86 11.40 -24.01
C THR A 12 11.20 10.11 -24.50
N ILE A 13 11.62 8.95 -24.02
CA ILE A 13 11.06 7.66 -24.43
C ILE A 13 9.61 7.53 -23.96
N TYR A 14 9.34 7.80 -22.68
CA TYR A 14 7.98 7.71 -22.14
C TYR A 14 7.03 8.74 -22.75
N SER A 15 7.50 9.96 -23.04
CA SER A 15 6.68 10.97 -23.75
C SER A 15 6.26 10.47 -25.14
N LYS A 16 7.17 9.80 -25.87
CA LYS A 16 6.86 9.22 -27.19
C LYS A 16 5.89 8.05 -27.08
N LEU A 17 6.09 7.16 -26.10
CA LEU A 17 5.19 6.04 -25.84
C LEU A 17 3.77 6.54 -25.53
N PHE A 18 3.63 7.56 -24.69
CA PHE A 18 2.33 8.14 -24.35
C PHE A 18 1.73 9.04 -25.43
N GLN A 19 2.47 9.34 -26.50
CA GLN A 19 1.94 9.93 -27.74
C GLN A 19 1.51 8.87 -28.76
N GLY A 20 1.57 7.58 -28.41
CA GLY A 20 1.23 6.47 -29.30
C GLY A 20 2.32 6.15 -30.33
N GLN A 21 3.52 6.71 -30.19
CA GLN A 21 4.62 6.43 -31.11
C GLN A 21 5.26 5.09 -30.72
N SER A 22 5.17 4.12 -31.63
CA SER A 22 5.86 2.84 -31.51
C SER A 22 7.36 2.99 -31.83
N PRO A 23 8.27 2.23 -31.19
CA PRO A 23 9.69 2.22 -31.58
C PRO A 23 9.85 1.63 -32.99
N ALA A 24 9.82 2.50 -34.00
CA ALA A 24 9.71 2.11 -35.41
C ALA A 24 10.94 1.36 -35.99
N ASN A 25 12.08 1.32 -35.28
CA ASN A 25 13.36 0.88 -35.85
C ASN A 25 14.22 0.00 -34.92
N GLN A 26 13.67 -0.61 -33.87
CA GLN A 26 14.40 -1.51 -32.97
C GLN A 26 13.59 -2.76 -32.65
N ASP A 27 14.29 -3.86 -32.38
CA ASP A 27 13.67 -5.04 -31.78
C ASP A 27 13.01 -4.66 -30.44
N ALA A 28 11.76 -5.08 -30.25
CA ALA A 28 10.95 -4.68 -29.10
C ALA A 28 11.62 -5.11 -27.80
N ASP A 29 12.23 -6.30 -27.77
CA ASP A 29 12.91 -6.82 -26.59
C ASP A 29 14.14 -6.01 -26.20
N GLN A 30 14.93 -5.56 -27.17
CA GLN A 30 16.08 -4.69 -26.93
C GLN A 30 15.62 -3.30 -26.48
N PHE A 31 14.57 -2.76 -27.08
CA PHE A 31 13.99 -1.48 -26.68
C PHE A 31 13.56 -1.48 -25.21
N PHE A 32 12.77 -2.47 -24.79
CA PHE A 32 12.30 -2.56 -23.41
C PHE A 32 13.42 -2.90 -22.42
N SER A 33 14.40 -3.70 -22.84
CA SER A 33 15.59 -3.96 -22.01
C SER A 33 16.36 -2.67 -21.74
N ASN A 34 16.60 -1.87 -22.77
CA ASN A 34 17.27 -0.57 -22.64
C ASN A 34 16.46 0.44 -21.82
N LEU A 35 15.13 0.42 -21.96
CA LEU A 35 14.23 1.29 -21.19
C LEU A 35 14.31 0.98 -19.68
N LEU A 36 14.32 -0.30 -19.33
CA LEU A 36 14.33 -0.75 -17.94
C LEU A 36 15.69 -0.58 -17.25
N THR A 37 16.77 -0.35 -18.00
CA THR A 37 18.08 0.00 -17.43
C THR A 37 18.16 1.48 -17.01
N LEU A 38 17.24 2.33 -17.48
CA LEU A 38 17.25 3.75 -17.13
C LEU A 38 16.71 3.99 -15.73
N ASP A 39 17.25 4.99 -15.05
CA ASP A 39 16.74 5.44 -13.75
C ASP A 39 15.32 5.99 -13.89
N ILE A 40 14.46 5.58 -12.95
CA ILE A 40 13.04 5.93 -12.98
C ILE A 40 12.83 7.33 -12.43
N ASN A 41 12.26 8.20 -13.27
CA ASN A 41 11.74 9.47 -12.81
C ASN A 41 10.25 9.32 -12.42
N ARG A 42 10.00 9.08 -11.14
CA ARG A 42 8.66 8.84 -10.58
C ARG A 42 7.73 10.04 -10.77
N ASP A 43 8.20 11.24 -10.42
CA ASP A 43 7.41 12.47 -10.50
C ASP A 43 6.98 12.79 -11.93
N PHE A 44 7.87 12.56 -12.90
CA PHE A 44 7.55 12.70 -14.32
C PHE A 44 6.46 11.72 -14.76
N LEU A 45 6.59 10.42 -14.44
CA LEU A 45 5.58 9.43 -14.82
C LEU A 45 4.21 9.77 -14.22
N VAL A 46 4.16 10.08 -12.92
CA VAL A 46 2.91 10.45 -12.24
C VAL A 46 2.27 11.67 -12.91
N THR A 47 3.06 12.71 -13.18
CA THR A 47 2.57 13.95 -13.80
C THR A 47 2.05 13.70 -15.21
N GLU A 48 2.82 12.96 -16.03
CA GLU A 48 2.47 12.72 -17.43
C GLU A 48 1.24 11.83 -17.57
N ILE A 49 1.15 10.73 -16.80
CA ILE A 49 0.00 9.81 -16.84
C ILE A 49 -1.26 10.51 -16.28
N SER A 50 -1.11 11.31 -15.22
CA SER A 50 -2.23 12.06 -14.64
C SER A 50 -2.82 13.06 -15.63
N ARG A 51 -1.98 13.67 -16.47
CA ARG A 51 -2.41 14.64 -17.51
C ARG A 51 -3.22 14.01 -18.65
N ILE A 52 -2.96 12.74 -18.99
CA ILE A 52 -3.63 12.08 -20.12
C ILE A 52 -5.09 11.76 -19.75
N PRO A 53 -6.08 12.10 -20.57
CA PRO A 53 -7.48 11.81 -20.28
C PRO A 53 -7.78 10.32 -20.42
N THR A 54 -8.74 9.83 -19.62
CA THR A 54 -9.16 8.41 -19.58
C THR A 54 -9.50 7.85 -20.96
N GLN A 55 -10.17 8.64 -21.79
CA GLN A 55 -10.58 8.24 -23.15
C GLN A 55 -9.39 7.90 -24.06
N SER A 56 -8.22 8.54 -23.85
CA SER A 56 -7.03 8.23 -24.64
C SER A 56 -6.48 6.83 -24.32
N PHE A 57 -6.58 6.39 -23.06
CA PHE A 57 -6.17 5.05 -22.63
C PHE A 57 -7.08 3.94 -23.18
N LEU A 58 -8.36 4.24 -23.40
CA LEU A 58 -9.34 3.30 -23.97
C LEU A 58 -9.39 3.34 -25.51
N GLY A 59 -8.90 4.42 -26.12
CA GLY A 59 -8.84 4.60 -27.57
C GLY A 59 -7.43 4.42 -28.13
N PRO A 60 -6.78 5.50 -28.59
CA PRO A 60 -5.54 5.41 -29.39
C PRO A 60 -4.34 4.86 -28.63
N LEU A 61 -4.24 5.07 -27.31
CA LEU A 61 -3.09 4.60 -26.51
C LEU A 61 -3.29 3.17 -26.00
N LYS A 62 -4.48 2.59 -26.14
CA LYS A 62 -4.79 1.25 -25.62
C LYS A 62 -3.78 0.19 -26.08
N PRO A 63 -3.42 0.06 -27.37
CA PRO A 63 -2.45 -0.95 -27.79
C PRO A 63 -1.09 -0.75 -27.15
N THR A 64 -0.61 0.49 -27.11
CA THR A 64 0.70 0.84 -26.53
C THR A 64 0.75 0.54 -25.03
N VAL A 65 -0.30 0.88 -24.30
CA VAL A 65 -0.41 0.66 -22.85
C VAL A 65 -0.52 -0.83 -22.54
N ASN A 66 -1.32 -1.58 -23.31
CA ASN A 66 -1.43 -3.03 -23.15
C ASN A 66 -0.09 -3.72 -23.39
N THR A 67 0.64 -3.36 -24.46
CA THR A 67 1.98 -3.88 -24.73
C THR A 67 2.96 -3.48 -23.63
N LEU A 68 2.90 -2.25 -23.13
CA LEU A 68 3.75 -1.80 -22.03
C LEU A 68 3.50 -2.63 -20.76
N PHE A 69 2.24 -2.76 -20.33
CA PHE A 69 1.88 -3.57 -19.17
C PHE A 69 2.32 -5.03 -19.30
N HIS A 70 2.02 -5.65 -20.44
CA HIS A 70 2.38 -7.03 -20.71
C HIS A 70 3.89 -7.24 -20.65
N THR A 71 4.67 -6.38 -21.32
CA THR A 71 6.13 -6.49 -21.32
C THR A 71 6.73 -6.24 -19.95
N LEU A 72 6.27 -5.22 -19.22
CA LEU A 72 6.74 -4.95 -17.87
C LEU A 72 6.47 -6.14 -16.94
N LEU A 73 5.32 -6.80 -17.03
CA LEU A 73 5.02 -7.98 -16.21
C LEU A 73 5.85 -9.19 -16.59
N LEU A 74 6.09 -9.41 -17.88
CA LEU A 74 6.97 -10.47 -18.34
C LEU A 74 8.40 -10.28 -17.79
N ARG A 75 8.91 -9.05 -17.83
CA ARG A 75 10.24 -8.69 -17.31
C ARG A 75 10.28 -8.77 -15.77
N ALA A 76 9.25 -8.28 -15.10
CA ALA A 76 9.10 -8.42 -13.64
C ALA A 76 9.09 -9.89 -13.18
N ARG A 77 8.58 -10.80 -14.02
CA ARG A 77 8.53 -12.24 -13.74
C ARG A 77 9.88 -12.95 -13.89
N SER A 78 10.60 -12.66 -14.97
CA SER A 78 11.63 -13.57 -15.49
C SER A 78 12.98 -12.91 -15.83
N ASP A 79 13.12 -11.59 -15.74
CA ASP A 79 14.37 -10.93 -16.13
C ASP A 79 15.51 -11.29 -15.16
N SER A 80 16.65 -11.76 -15.66
CA SER A 80 17.79 -12.16 -14.83
C SER A 80 18.38 -10.98 -14.04
N ASP A 81 18.30 -9.77 -14.59
CA ASP A 81 18.82 -8.55 -13.99
C ASP A 81 17.84 -7.98 -12.95
N LEU A 82 18.32 -7.87 -11.71
CA LEU A 82 17.52 -7.39 -10.58
C LEU A 82 17.15 -5.92 -10.69
N THR A 83 18.01 -5.09 -11.30
CA THR A 83 17.75 -3.66 -11.49
C THR A 83 16.61 -3.47 -12.50
N ARG A 84 16.69 -4.15 -13.64
CA ARG A 84 15.61 -4.11 -14.65
C ARG A 84 14.31 -4.66 -14.09
N ARG A 85 14.38 -5.71 -13.28
CA ARG A 85 13.20 -6.29 -12.61
C ARG A 85 12.57 -5.31 -11.61
N GLY A 86 13.37 -4.67 -10.78
CA GLY A 86 12.91 -3.64 -9.83
C GLY A 86 12.30 -2.43 -10.54
N ASN A 87 12.94 -1.98 -11.63
CA ASN A 87 12.43 -0.88 -12.45
C ASN A 87 11.11 -1.24 -13.15
N ALA A 88 10.96 -2.50 -13.58
CA ALA A 88 9.71 -2.98 -14.16
C ALA A 88 8.56 -2.95 -13.14
N PHE A 89 8.81 -3.43 -11.92
CA PHE A 89 7.81 -3.37 -10.84
C PHE A 89 7.45 -1.94 -10.46
N GLU A 90 8.43 -1.06 -10.28
CA GLU A 90 8.19 0.34 -9.93
C GLU A 90 7.32 1.04 -10.98
N THR A 91 7.64 0.83 -12.26
CA THR A 91 6.85 1.38 -13.37
C THR A 91 5.42 0.82 -13.37
N LEU A 92 5.24 -0.48 -13.12
CA LEU A 92 3.92 -1.11 -13.01
C LEU A 92 3.09 -0.54 -11.85
N ILE A 93 3.71 -0.31 -10.69
CA ILE A 93 3.05 0.26 -9.52
C ILE A 93 2.54 1.67 -9.86
N ILE A 94 3.39 2.51 -10.46
CA ILE A 94 3.04 3.88 -10.84
C ILE A 94 1.92 3.90 -11.88
N LEU A 95 2.04 3.10 -12.94
CA LEU A 95 1.00 2.99 -13.99
C LEU A 95 -0.33 2.53 -13.41
N THR A 96 -0.32 1.46 -12.62
CA THR A 96 -1.54 0.91 -12.00
C THR A 96 -2.20 1.94 -11.10
N ARG A 97 -1.42 2.64 -10.26
CA ARG A 97 -1.93 3.68 -9.38
C ARG A 97 -2.57 4.83 -10.14
N CYS A 98 -1.86 5.39 -11.13
CA CYS A 98 -2.31 6.56 -11.86
C CYS A 98 -3.50 6.27 -12.79
N LEU A 99 -3.66 5.03 -13.24
CA LEU A 99 -4.83 4.62 -14.02
C LEU A 99 -6.04 4.38 -13.13
N LEU A 100 -5.87 3.69 -12.01
CA LEU A 100 -6.99 3.42 -11.09
C LEU A 100 -7.47 4.68 -10.35
N SER A 101 -6.63 5.70 -10.19
CA SER A 101 -7.05 7.00 -9.65
C SER A 101 -7.99 7.80 -10.57
N LYS A 102 -8.19 7.36 -11.82
CA LYS A 102 -9.10 8.00 -12.79
C LYS A 102 -10.56 7.53 -12.68
N ASN A 103 -10.93 6.83 -11.62
CA ASN A 103 -12.29 6.34 -11.36
C ASN A 103 -12.88 5.51 -12.52
N LEU A 104 -12.08 4.59 -13.06
CA LEU A 104 -12.48 3.68 -14.13
C LEU A 104 -13.59 2.72 -13.67
N SER A 105 -14.54 2.44 -14.54
CA SER A 105 -15.50 1.36 -14.34
C SER A 105 -14.84 -0.02 -14.46
N GLY A 106 -15.48 -1.06 -13.91
CA GLY A 106 -14.93 -2.43 -13.94
C GLY A 106 -14.62 -2.93 -15.36
N TYR A 107 -15.48 -2.62 -16.34
CA TYR A 107 -15.22 -2.97 -17.74
C TYR A 107 -14.03 -2.20 -18.32
N GLU A 108 -13.89 -0.89 -18.05
CA GLU A 108 -12.75 -0.11 -18.53
C GLU A 108 -11.42 -0.60 -17.95
N ILE A 109 -11.40 -0.98 -16.67
CA ILE A 109 -10.23 -1.63 -16.06
C ILE A 109 -9.95 -2.95 -16.79
N MET A 110 -10.95 -3.79 -17.00
CA MET A 110 -10.76 -5.03 -17.76
C MET A 110 -10.26 -4.77 -19.18
N GLU A 111 -10.69 -3.69 -19.84
CA GLU A 111 -10.32 -3.34 -21.21
C GLU A 111 -8.87 -2.85 -21.33
N ILE A 112 -8.42 -2.02 -20.37
CA ILE A 112 -7.04 -1.51 -20.25
C ILE A 112 -6.09 -2.64 -19.83
N PHE A 113 -6.55 -3.54 -18.97
CA PHE A 113 -5.73 -4.65 -18.50
C PHE A 113 -6.02 -5.96 -19.27
N ALA A 114 -6.80 -5.92 -20.35
CA ALA A 114 -7.34 -7.10 -21.04
C ALA A 114 -6.24 -8.09 -21.45
N GLY A 115 -5.16 -7.58 -22.05
CA GLY A 115 -4.02 -8.39 -22.50
C GLY A 115 -3.19 -9.03 -21.37
N VAL A 116 -3.55 -8.78 -20.11
CA VAL A 116 -2.82 -9.28 -18.94
C VAL A 116 -3.76 -10.00 -17.95
N LEU A 117 -5.01 -9.57 -17.83
CA LEU A 117 -6.03 -10.17 -16.96
C LEU A 117 -6.82 -11.30 -17.65
N VAL A 118 -6.92 -11.26 -18.98
CA VAL A 118 -7.75 -12.17 -19.78
C VAL A 118 -6.84 -12.98 -20.71
N ASP A 119 -6.07 -13.90 -20.14
CA ASP A 119 -5.50 -15.01 -20.90
C ASP A 119 -6.40 -16.22 -20.68
N SER A 120 -6.86 -16.87 -21.75
CA SER A 120 -7.86 -17.95 -21.70
C SER A 120 -7.33 -19.22 -21.01
N ASP A 121 -6.01 -19.41 -20.98
CA ASP A 121 -5.36 -20.64 -20.53
C ASP A 121 -4.68 -20.50 -19.16
N SER A 122 -4.58 -19.29 -18.61
CA SER A 122 -4.03 -19.06 -17.27
C SER A 122 -4.76 -17.91 -16.57
N PRO A 123 -5.10 -18.02 -15.27
CA PRO A 123 -5.65 -16.88 -14.56
C PRO A 123 -4.66 -15.71 -14.70
N GLY A 124 -5.17 -14.52 -15.03
CA GLY A 124 -4.39 -13.39 -15.55
C GLY A 124 -2.95 -13.29 -15.01
N VAL A 125 -1.99 -13.20 -15.93
CA VAL A 125 -0.54 -13.09 -15.67
C VAL A 125 -0.24 -12.06 -14.58
N PHE A 126 -1.05 -11.00 -14.49
CA PHE A 126 -0.99 -9.95 -13.48
C PHE A 126 -0.95 -10.46 -12.03
N ILE A 127 -1.68 -11.53 -11.71
CA ILE A 127 -1.86 -12.01 -10.32
C ILE A 127 -0.80 -13.06 -9.96
N HIS A 128 -0.43 -13.90 -10.94
CA HIS A 128 0.58 -14.92 -10.74
C HIS A 128 1.98 -14.37 -10.55
N VAL A 129 2.28 -13.22 -11.18
CA VAL A 129 3.60 -12.60 -11.06
C VAL A 129 3.88 -12.20 -9.61
N PRO A 130 3.05 -11.39 -8.92
CA PRO A 130 3.22 -11.10 -7.50
C PRO A 130 3.28 -12.34 -6.62
N SER A 131 2.33 -13.28 -6.78
CA SER A 131 2.27 -14.53 -6.03
C SER A 131 3.59 -15.30 -6.05
N LYS A 132 4.17 -15.49 -7.24
CA LYS A 132 5.45 -16.19 -7.41
C LYS A 132 6.62 -15.40 -6.83
N GLN A 133 6.61 -14.07 -6.99
CA GLN A 133 7.71 -13.25 -6.48
C GLN A 133 7.74 -13.19 -4.95
N PHE A 134 6.59 -13.26 -4.25
CA PHE A 134 6.55 -13.29 -2.77
C PHE A 134 7.46 -14.36 -2.15
N THR A 135 7.56 -15.51 -2.81
CA THR A 135 8.29 -16.68 -2.30
C THR A 135 9.63 -16.90 -3.02
N LYS A 136 9.71 -16.62 -4.33
CA LYS A 136 10.87 -17.01 -5.17
C LYS A 136 11.85 -15.89 -5.48
N SER A 137 11.48 -14.62 -5.25
CA SER A 137 12.39 -13.51 -5.58
C SER A 137 13.63 -13.52 -4.66
N PRO A 138 14.84 -13.22 -5.17
CA PRO A 138 16.05 -13.26 -4.36
C PRO A 138 16.15 -12.10 -3.35
N THR A 139 15.57 -10.95 -3.66
CA THR A 139 15.75 -9.71 -2.86
C THR A 139 14.44 -9.30 -2.18
N ALA A 140 14.52 -8.90 -0.91
CA ALA A 140 13.37 -8.43 -0.14
C ALA A 140 12.65 -7.24 -0.80
N THR A 141 13.40 -6.31 -1.39
CA THR A 141 12.86 -5.15 -2.13
C THR A 141 11.94 -5.55 -3.27
N ILE A 142 12.34 -6.52 -4.11
CA ILE A 142 11.50 -6.97 -5.22
C ILE A 142 10.25 -7.70 -4.71
N ARG A 143 10.37 -8.45 -3.59
CA ARG A 143 9.20 -9.07 -2.94
C ARG A 143 8.23 -8.01 -2.42
N HIS A 144 8.75 -6.93 -1.85
CA HIS A 144 7.96 -5.80 -1.37
C HIS A 144 7.29 -5.05 -2.52
N GLN A 145 8.00 -4.76 -3.61
CA GLN A 145 7.38 -4.12 -4.79
C GLN A 145 6.28 -4.99 -5.40
N ALA A 146 6.47 -6.32 -5.44
CA ALA A 146 5.41 -7.24 -5.84
C ALA A 146 4.18 -7.13 -4.91
N LEU A 147 4.40 -6.98 -3.60
CA LEU A 147 3.33 -6.82 -2.61
C LEU A 147 2.59 -5.50 -2.82
N GLN A 148 3.34 -4.40 -3.03
CA GLN A 148 2.79 -3.09 -3.31
C GLN A 148 1.97 -3.07 -4.61
N LEU A 149 2.40 -3.78 -5.65
CA LEU A 149 1.62 -3.89 -6.90
C LEU A 149 0.26 -4.55 -6.64
N ALA A 150 0.23 -5.66 -5.91
CA ALA A 150 -1.00 -6.35 -5.55
C ALA A 150 -1.91 -5.48 -4.67
N LEU A 151 -1.33 -4.77 -3.68
CA LEU A 151 -2.05 -3.89 -2.77
C LEU A 151 -2.65 -2.69 -3.50
N VAL A 152 -1.86 -1.98 -4.32
CA VAL A 152 -2.32 -0.84 -5.12
C VAL A 152 -3.44 -1.26 -6.07
N PHE A 153 -3.32 -2.42 -6.71
CA PHE A 153 -4.38 -2.93 -7.57
C PHE A 153 -5.66 -3.20 -6.77
N MET A 154 -5.59 -3.98 -5.70
CA MET A 154 -6.78 -4.34 -4.91
C MET A 154 -7.45 -3.12 -4.26
N CYS A 155 -6.67 -2.16 -3.76
CA CYS A 155 -7.21 -0.89 -3.26
C CYS A 155 -7.86 -0.06 -4.37
N GLY A 156 -7.23 0.01 -5.55
CA GLY A 156 -7.71 0.85 -6.66
C GLY A 156 -8.93 0.28 -7.38
N VAL A 157 -9.07 -1.05 -7.48
CA VAL A 157 -10.26 -1.68 -8.07
C VAL A 157 -11.44 -1.75 -7.08
N GLY A 158 -11.18 -1.63 -5.78
CA GLY A 158 -12.20 -1.69 -4.73
C GLY A 158 -13.02 -2.97 -4.80
N GLN A 159 -14.33 -2.83 -5.04
CA GLN A 159 -15.29 -3.95 -5.14
C GLN A 159 -15.68 -4.26 -6.61
N LEU A 160 -14.94 -3.74 -7.59
CA LEU A 160 -15.22 -3.98 -9.00
C LEU A 160 -14.81 -5.40 -9.44
N SER A 161 -15.41 -5.87 -10.54
CA SER A 161 -15.18 -7.23 -11.07
C SER A 161 -13.71 -7.64 -11.31
N PRO A 162 -12.74 -6.76 -11.66
CA PRO A 162 -11.34 -7.16 -11.80
C PRO A 162 -10.71 -7.69 -10.50
N GLY A 163 -11.18 -7.26 -9.33
CA GLY A 163 -10.69 -7.75 -8.04
C GLY A 163 -11.02 -9.22 -7.80
N ALA A 164 -12.10 -9.74 -8.41
CA ALA A 164 -12.51 -11.14 -8.25
C ALA A 164 -11.48 -12.14 -8.81
N TYR A 165 -10.59 -11.71 -9.72
CA TYR A 165 -9.53 -12.56 -10.21
C TYR A 165 -8.53 -12.94 -9.11
N PHE A 166 -8.31 -12.07 -8.10
CA PHE A 166 -7.48 -12.39 -6.93
C PHE A 166 -8.11 -13.45 -6.01
N LEU A 167 -9.41 -13.71 -6.13
CA LEU A 167 -10.07 -14.82 -5.45
C LEU A 167 -9.87 -16.17 -6.15
N ARG A 168 -9.49 -16.16 -7.44
CA ARG A 168 -9.25 -17.40 -8.22
C ARG A 168 -7.86 -17.99 -7.98
N THR A 169 -6.93 -17.19 -7.47
CA THR A 169 -5.56 -17.62 -7.14
C THR A 169 -5.37 -17.55 -5.63
N ASP A 170 -4.97 -18.66 -5.01
CA ASP A 170 -4.73 -18.70 -3.57
C ASP A 170 -3.39 -18.01 -3.22
N LEU A 171 -3.47 -16.74 -2.79
CA LEU A 171 -2.31 -15.99 -2.31
C LEU A 171 -1.99 -16.26 -0.85
N PHE A 172 -2.90 -16.90 -0.10
CA PHE A 172 -2.79 -17.03 1.36
C PHE A 172 -1.48 -17.72 1.79
N PRO A 173 -1.07 -18.88 1.23
CA PRO A 173 0.18 -19.53 1.62
C PRO A 173 1.42 -18.69 1.30
N SER A 174 1.38 -17.94 0.19
CA SER A 174 2.49 -17.10 -0.23
C SER A 174 2.65 -15.88 0.70
N LEU A 175 1.53 -15.29 1.14
CA LEU A 175 1.53 -14.20 2.12
C LEU A 175 1.96 -14.65 3.51
N VAL A 176 1.51 -15.82 3.97
CA VAL A 176 1.98 -16.40 5.24
C VAL A 176 3.50 -16.61 5.20
N THR A 177 4.01 -17.19 4.11
CA THR A 177 5.46 -17.38 3.93
C THR A 177 6.22 -16.06 3.90
N PHE A 178 5.68 -15.04 3.22
CA PHE A 178 6.25 -13.70 3.16
C PHE A 178 6.31 -13.06 4.55
N ILE A 179 5.24 -13.14 5.34
CA ILE A 179 5.18 -12.54 6.69
C ILE A 179 6.13 -13.27 7.65
N LYS A 180 6.23 -14.59 7.55
CA LYS A 180 7.11 -15.38 8.42
C LYS A 180 8.58 -15.16 8.13
N ASN A 181 8.95 -14.85 6.88
CA ASN A 181 10.35 -14.66 6.49
C ASN A 181 10.97 -13.43 7.18
N PRO A 182 12.14 -13.57 7.83
CA PRO A 182 12.79 -12.48 8.58
C PRO A 182 13.17 -11.30 7.69
N SER A 183 13.63 -11.54 6.46
CA SER A 183 14.05 -10.49 5.52
C SER A 183 12.91 -9.61 5.01
N THR A 184 11.66 -10.06 5.14
CA THR A 184 10.44 -9.33 4.74
C THR A 184 9.57 -8.94 5.93
N SER A 185 10.07 -9.14 7.15
CA SER A 185 9.33 -8.85 8.39
C SER A 185 8.92 -7.38 8.52
N GLN A 186 9.74 -6.44 8.04
CA GLN A 186 9.42 -5.01 8.02
C GLN A 186 8.18 -4.66 7.17
N TYR A 187 7.85 -5.49 6.18
CA TYR A 187 6.71 -5.28 5.29
C TYR A 187 5.45 -6.04 5.74
N THR A 188 5.45 -6.56 6.97
CA THR A 188 4.35 -7.36 7.53
C THR A 188 3.04 -6.58 7.58
N PHE A 189 3.08 -5.28 7.89
CA PHE A 189 1.89 -4.42 7.93
C PHE A 189 1.14 -4.43 6.59
N GLU A 190 1.83 -4.14 5.48
CA GLU A 190 1.24 -4.11 4.14
C GLU A 190 0.71 -5.50 3.72
N ALA A 191 1.42 -6.56 4.08
CA ALA A 191 1.03 -7.93 3.72
C ALA A 191 -0.25 -8.37 4.44
N ILE A 192 -0.39 -8.02 5.71
CA ILE A 192 -1.60 -8.28 6.49
C ILE A 192 -2.76 -7.42 5.98
N LEU A 193 -2.49 -6.17 5.61
CA LEU A 193 -3.49 -5.29 5.04
C LEU A 193 -4.05 -5.85 3.71
N LEU A 194 -3.17 -6.32 2.81
CA LEU A 194 -3.59 -6.98 1.57
C LEU A 194 -4.49 -8.19 1.88
N LEU A 195 -4.12 -9.02 2.85
CA LEU A 195 -4.92 -10.16 3.25
C LEU A 195 -6.32 -9.75 3.76
N ALA A 196 -6.40 -8.68 4.55
CA ALA A 196 -7.67 -8.15 5.04
C ALA A 196 -8.56 -7.59 3.93
N ILE A 197 -7.97 -6.90 2.95
CA ILE A 197 -8.68 -6.40 1.76
C ILE A 197 -9.24 -7.57 0.94
N LEU A 198 -8.43 -8.61 0.71
CA LEU A 198 -8.86 -9.82 0.01
C LEU A 198 -10.00 -10.54 0.74
N ALA A 199 -9.94 -10.62 2.07
CA ALA A 199 -10.99 -11.20 2.90
C ALA A 199 -12.29 -10.36 2.92
N ASN A 200 -12.19 -9.05 2.74
CA ASN A 200 -13.33 -8.14 2.68
C ASN A 200 -13.95 -7.99 1.29
N PHE A 201 -13.28 -8.47 0.24
CA PHE A 201 -13.81 -8.41 -1.12
C PHE A 201 -15.13 -9.18 -1.24
N HIS A 202 -16.19 -8.48 -1.68
CA HIS A 202 -17.59 -8.94 -1.78
C HIS A 202 -18.13 -9.63 -0.52
N LYS A 203 -17.62 -9.28 0.67
CA LYS A 203 -18.03 -9.94 1.92
C LYS A 203 -19.52 -9.80 2.22
N SER A 204 -20.12 -8.65 1.92
CA SER A 204 -21.54 -8.37 2.14
C SER A 204 -22.46 -9.18 1.21
N ASP A 205 -22.04 -9.40 -0.04
CA ASP A 205 -22.89 -9.99 -1.08
C ASP A 205 -22.63 -11.49 -1.27
N ALA A 206 -21.38 -11.91 -1.11
CA ALA A 206 -20.90 -13.25 -1.45
C ALA A 206 -19.86 -13.79 -0.45
N GLY A 207 -19.92 -13.40 0.83
CA GLY A 207 -18.93 -13.79 1.83
C GLY A 207 -18.70 -15.30 1.99
N LYS A 208 -19.69 -16.15 1.70
CA LYS A 208 -19.52 -17.62 1.70
C LYS A 208 -18.66 -18.14 0.54
N LEU A 209 -18.55 -17.38 -0.54
CA LEU A 209 -17.75 -17.71 -1.72
C LEU A 209 -16.32 -17.17 -1.63
N ASN A 210 -16.01 -16.32 -0.65
CA ASN A 210 -14.68 -15.77 -0.49
C ASN A 210 -13.76 -16.80 0.21
N PRO A 211 -12.77 -17.37 -0.49
CA PRO A 211 -11.90 -18.40 0.07
C PRO A 211 -11.01 -17.87 1.21
N TYR A 212 -10.67 -16.58 1.21
CA TYR A 212 -9.79 -16.00 2.23
C TYR A 212 -10.45 -15.98 3.62
N LEU A 213 -11.77 -15.78 3.70
CA LEU A 213 -12.49 -15.86 4.98
C LEU A 213 -12.43 -17.28 5.57
N GLN A 214 -12.56 -18.31 4.74
CA GLN A 214 -12.41 -19.69 5.16
C GLN A 214 -10.97 -19.97 5.60
N LYS A 215 -9.97 -19.53 4.82
CA LYS A 215 -8.54 -19.70 5.17
C LYS A 215 -8.17 -19.02 6.48
N ILE A 216 -8.66 -17.80 6.72
CA ILE A 216 -8.45 -17.10 8.01
C ILE A 216 -9.05 -17.91 9.15
N LYS A 217 -10.28 -18.44 8.98
CA LYS A 217 -10.95 -19.26 10.00
C LYS A 217 -10.21 -20.57 10.30
N GLU A 218 -9.67 -21.24 9.28
CA GLU A 218 -8.98 -22.53 9.40
C GLU A 218 -7.49 -22.40 9.78
N CYS A 219 -6.93 -21.20 9.72
CA CYS A 219 -5.52 -20.97 10.07
C CYS A 219 -5.23 -21.32 11.52
N SER A 220 -4.20 -22.12 11.77
CA SER A 220 -3.74 -22.51 13.11
C SER A 220 -2.26 -22.16 13.36
N ASP A 221 -1.63 -21.45 12.43
CA ASP A 221 -0.21 -21.07 12.56
C ASP A 221 -0.04 -19.94 13.58
N ALA A 222 0.31 -20.33 14.81
CA ALA A 222 0.51 -19.39 15.90
C ALA A 222 1.68 -18.41 15.67
N GLU A 223 2.70 -18.78 14.90
CA GLU A 223 3.83 -17.89 14.60
C GLU A 223 3.40 -16.76 13.67
N PHE A 224 2.63 -17.09 12.64
CA PHE A 224 1.99 -16.13 11.77
C PHE A 224 1.06 -15.19 12.55
N MET A 225 0.19 -15.74 13.41
CA MET A 225 -0.72 -14.94 14.25
C MET A 225 0.03 -13.99 15.21
N ARG A 226 1.14 -14.43 15.79
CA ARG A 226 1.99 -13.56 16.63
C ARG A 226 2.57 -12.39 15.86
N LYS A 227 3.02 -12.61 14.62
CA LYS A 227 3.51 -11.53 13.75
C LYS A 227 2.42 -10.53 13.40
N ILE A 228 1.18 -10.99 13.21
CA ILE A 228 0.02 -10.11 13.06
C ILE A 228 -0.17 -9.24 14.30
N CYS A 229 -0.16 -9.85 15.50
CA CYS A 229 -0.32 -9.12 16.75
C CYS A 229 0.81 -8.08 16.95
N TRP A 230 2.05 -8.44 16.63
CA TRP A 230 3.20 -7.55 16.74
C TRP A 230 3.09 -6.33 15.80
N ALA A 231 2.84 -6.56 14.50
CA ALA A 231 2.67 -5.47 13.54
C ALA A 231 1.46 -4.59 13.87
N SER A 232 0.39 -5.21 14.40
CA SER A 232 -0.79 -4.52 14.89
C SER A 232 -0.49 -3.62 16.07
N GLY A 233 0.24 -4.12 17.07
CA GLY A 233 0.63 -3.34 18.24
C GLY A 233 1.49 -2.13 17.85
N PHE A 234 2.47 -2.32 16.97
CA PHE A 234 3.33 -1.23 16.49
C PHE A 234 2.54 -0.14 15.76
N ALA A 235 1.63 -0.52 14.86
CA ALA A 235 0.80 0.42 14.11
C ALA A 235 -0.20 1.17 15.01
N LEU A 236 -0.85 0.46 15.95
CA LEU A 236 -1.75 1.08 16.93
C LEU A 236 -1.02 2.01 17.89
N GLU A 237 0.17 1.65 18.35
CA GLU A 237 0.99 2.52 19.20
C GLU A 237 1.38 3.80 18.45
N THR A 238 1.74 3.69 17.17
CA THR A 238 2.01 4.86 16.31
C THR A 238 0.77 5.75 16.19
N ALA A 239 -0.41 5.17 15.98
CA ALA A 239 -1.66 5.92 15.89
C ALA A 239 -2.05 6.60 17.21
N ILE A 240 -1.87 5.91 18.34
CA ILE A 240 -2.09 6.45 19.67
C ILE A 240 -1.13 7.62 19.93
N LYS A 241 0.16 7.48 19.61
CA LYS A 241 1.14 8.56 19.76
C LYS A 241 0.79 9.79 18.93
N ALA A 242 0.41 9.59 17.66
CA ALA A 242 0.01 10.69 16.78
C ALA A 242 -1.25 11.42 17.31
N TYR A 243 -2.18 10.70 17.93
CA TYR A 243 -3.31 11.32 18.64
C TYR A 243 -2.86 12.04 19.92
N GLN A 244 -2.02 11.42 20.75
CA GLN A 244 -1.51 11.98 22.01
C GLN A 244 -0.68 13.25 21.80
N GLU A 245 0.02 13.38 20.67
CA GLU A 245 0.71 14.61 20.27
C GLU A 245 -0.26 15.80 20.11
N ILE A 246 -1.50 15.53 19.66
CA ILE A 246 -2.54 16.55 19.49
C ILE A 246 -3.31 16.77 20.80
N HIS A 247 -3.72 15.68 21.45
CA HIS A 247 -4.47 15.72 22.69
C HIS A 247 -4.05 14.58 23.61
N ASN A 248 -3.27 14.92 24.64
CA ASN A 248 -2.90 13.96 25.66
C ASN A 248 -4.03 13.87 26.71
N ASP A 249 -4.84 12.82 26.60
CA ASP A 249 -5.91 12.47 27.55
C ASP A 249 -5.37 11.87 28.87
N GLU A 250 -4.04 11.79 29.06
CA GLU A 250 -3.48 11.39 30.34
C GLU A 250 -3.81 12.44 31.42
N PRO A 251 -4.29 12.02 32.60
CA PRO A 251 -4.48 12.95 33.70
C PRO A 251 -3.13 13.60 34.00
N ALA A 252 -3.07 14.93 33.85
CA ALA A 252 -1.87 15.70 34.10
C ALA A 252 -1.23 15.26 35.44
N PRO A 253 0.10 15.05 35.49
CA PRO A 253 0.75 14.62 36.73
C PRO A 253 0.34 15.60 37.83
N ALA A 254 -0.15 15.08 38.95
CA ALA A 254 -0.83 15.83 40.03
C ALA A 254 -0.08 17.10 40.49
N PHE A 255 1.23 17.20 40.24
CA PHE A 255 2.03 18.39 40.48
C PHE A 255 1.66 19.61 39.62
N SER A 256 1.34 19.46 38.33
CA SER A 256 0.99 20.62 37.48
C SER A 256 -0.42 21.15 37.79
N THR A 257 -1.33 20.24 38.13
CA THR A 257 -2.71 20.54 38.56
C THR A 257 -2.75 21.22 39.92
N THR A 258 -1.84 20.88 40.84
CA THR A 258 -1.77 21.49 42.17
C THR A 258 -1.14 22.89 42.15
N LEU A 259 -0.13 23.13 41.29
CA LEU A 259 0.43 24.48 41.12
C LEU A 259 -0.53 25.38 40.34
N GLY A 260 -1.19 24.86 39.30
CA GLY A 260 -2.23 25.58 38.57
C GLY A 260 -3.41 25.99 39.44
N SER A 261 -3.85 25.12 40.37
CA SER A 261 -4.94 25.43 41.30
C SER A 261 -4.53 26.44 42.37
N LEU A 262 -3.28 26.44 42.83
CA LEU A 262 -2.74 27.44 43.76
C LEU A 262 -2.62 28.83 43.11
N PHE A 263 -2.15 28.92 41.87
CA PHE A 263 -2.10 30.19 41.14
C PHE A 263 -3.49 30.68 40.70
N ALA A 264 -4.42 29.76 40.39
CA ALA A 264 -5.81 30.10 40.10
C ALA A 264 -6.58 30.58 41.35
N ALA A 265 -6.28 30.03 42.53
CA ALA A 265 -6.87 30.45 43.79
C ALA A 265 -6.48 31.88 44.23
N MET A 266 -5.42 32.47 43.64
CA MET A 266 -5.00 33.85 43.89
C MET A 266 -5.58 34.88 42.90
N ARG A 267 -6.50 34.48 42.00
CA ARG A 267 -7.25 35.41 41.14
C ARG A 267 -8.74 35.40 41.53
N PRO A 268 -9.30 36.51 42.03
CA PRO A 268 -10.68 36.55 42.54
C PRO A 268 -11.79 36.35 41.48
N ASP A 269 -11.47 36.43 40.19
CA ASP A 269 -12.47 36.54 39.11
C ASP A 269 -12.59 35.33 38.18
N ARG A 270 -12.16 34.13 38.60
CA ARG A 270 -12.15 32.96 37.68
C ARG A 270 -12.81 31.69 38.19
N ALA A 271 -13.89 31.83 38.94
CA ALA A 271 -14.76 30.71 39.34
C ALA A 271 -15.57 30.06 38.19
N LEU A 272 -15.37 30.45 36.92
CA LEU A 272 -16.14 29.92 35.77
C LEU A 272 -15.29 29.40 34.59
N ALA A 273 -13.96 29.27 34.72
CA ALA A 273 -13.11 28.78 33.62
C ALA A 273 -12.59 27.35 33.83
N SER A 274 -13.46 26.44 34.25
CA SER A 274 -13.18 25.00 34.32
C SER A 274 -13.82 24.22 33.16
N THR A 275 -13.94 24.83 31.99
CA THR A 275 -14.21 24.08 30.76
C THR A 275 -12.86 23.77 30.12
N PRO A 276 -12.51 22.48 29.93
CA PRO A 276 -11.40 22.10 29.07
C PRO A 276 -11.58 22.85 27.76
N VAL A 277 -10.54 23.59 27.34
CA VAL A 277 -10.53 24.17 26.00
C VAL A 277 -10.44 22.97 25.07
N ASP A 278 -11.55 22.59 24.45
CA ASP A 278 -11.54 21.57 23.40
C ASP A 278 -10.47 21.98 22.38
N PRO A 279 -9.45 21.14 22.13
CA PRO A 279 -8.43 21.45 21.14
C PRO A 279 -9.13 21.79 19.81
N PRO A 280 -8.67 22.82 19.09
CA PRO A 280 -9.28 23.23 17.83
C PRO A 280 -9.48 22.01 16.92
N LYS A 281 -10.70 21.80 16.42
CA LYS A 281 -11.04 20.69 15.51
C LYS A 281 -10.09 20.60 14.30
N GLU A 282 -9.43 21.70 13.98
CA GLU A 282 -8.43 21.78 12.92
C GLU A 282 -7.17 20.94 13.17
N LEU A 283 -6.81 20.68 14.43
CA LEU A 283 -5.65 19.85 14.79
C LEU A 283 -5.88 18.36 14.51
N PHE A 284 -7.14 17.94 14.34
CA PHE A 284 -7.51 16.55 14.02
C PHE A 284 -7.80 16.33 12.53
N LYS A 285 -7.53 17.32 11.65
CA LYS A 285 -7.85 17.21 10.21
C LYS A 285 -7.21 15.99 9.55
N ASP A 286 -6.03 15.60 10.02
CA ASP A 286 -5.25 14.48 9.48
C ASP A 286 -5.31 13.22 10.38
N GLN A 287 -6.25 13.18 11.33
CA GLN A 287 -6.53 12.01 12.18
C GLN A 287 -7.84 11.33 11.76
N PRO A 288 -7.95 10.00 11.87
CA PRO A 288 -6.91 9.06 12.28
C PRO A 288 -5.82 8.89 11.22
N ILE A 289 -4.57 8.73 11.65
CA ILE A 289 -3.49 8.33 10.74
C ILE A 289 -3.78 6.97 10.09
N GLU A 290 -3.08 6.69 9.01
CA GLU A 290 -3.29 5.53 8.15
C GLU A 290 -2.97 4.22 8.85
N ALA A 291 -2.10 4.27 9.85
CA ALA A 291 -1.80 3.12 10.68
C ALA A 291 -3.06 2.52 11.32
N CYS A 292 -4.12 3.31 11.53
CA CYS A 292 -5.43 2.84 12.02
C CYS A 292 -6.11 1.82 11.10
N VAL A 293 -5.74 1.76 9.82
CA VAL A 293 -6.27 0.75 8.90
C VAL A 293 -5.93 -0.68 9.36
N ILE A 294 -4.93 -0.85 10.25
CA ILE A 294 -4.61 -2.13 10.90
C ILE A 294 -5.76 -2.70 11.75
N LEU A 295 -6.72 -1.88 12.16
CA LEU A 295 -7.92 -2.36 12.85
C LEU A 295 -8.74 -3.33 11.99
N LEU A 296 -8.67 -3.19 10.65
CA LEU A 296 -9.38 -4.07 9.72
C LEU A 296 -8.91 -5.53 9.84
N PRO A 297 -7.62 -5.88 9.66
CA PRO A 297 -7.15 -7.24 9.85
C PRO A 297 -7.37 -7.75 11.28
N ILE A 298 -7.19 -6.92 12.31
CA ILE A 298 -7.44 -7.32 13.70
C ILE A 298 -8.91 -7.76 13.87
N TYR A 299 -9.85 -6.95 13.37
CA TYR A 299 -11.27 -7.27 13.41
C TYR A 299 -11.59 -8.58 12.67
N GLU A 300 -11.04 -8.77 11.47
CA GLU A 300 -11.26 -10.00 10.69
C GLU A 300 -10.76 -11.24 11.42
N PHE A 301 -9.55 -11.20 11.96
CA PHE A 301 -8.94 -12.34 12.63
C PHE A 301 -9.59 -12.63 13.99
N LEU A 302 -9.91 -11.62 14.80
CA LEU A 302 -10.60 -11.82 16.09
C LEU A 302 -12.01 -12.41 15.89
N ARG A 303 -12.74 -11.93 14.88
CA ARG A 303 -14.10 -12.42 14.62
C ARG A 303 -14.11 -13.83 14.03
N ALA A 304 -13.18 -14.14 13.13
CA ALA A 304 -13.22 -15.38 12.36
C ALA A 304 -12.46 -16.55 13.02
N ASN A 305 -11.47 -16.28 13.86
CA ASN A 305 -10.53 -17.29 14.34
C ASN A 305 -10.38 -17.28 15.88
N THR A 306 -10.78 -18.38 16.51
CA THR A 306 -10.70 -18.55 17.98
C THR A 306 -9.27 -18.73 18.48
N THR A 307 -8.39 -19.36 17.70
CA THR A 307 -6.95 -19.50 18.00
C THR A 307 -6.25 -18.14 17.95
N PHE A 308 -6.65 -17.27 17.03
CA PHE A 308 -6.12 -15.91 17.01
C PHE A 308 -6.49 -15.16 18.28
N SER A 309 -7.71 -15.35 18.78
CA SER A 309 -8.15 -14.73 20.04
C SER A 309 -7.29 -15.18 21.23
N SER A 310 -6.92 -16.47 21.33
CA SER A 310 -6.02 -16.94 22.38
C SER A 310 -4.61 -16.38 22.23
N VAL A 311 -4.04 -16.39 21.01
CA VAL A 311 -2.71 -15.82 20.74
C VAL A 311 -2.68 -14.31 21.02
N PHE A 312 -3.75 -13.59 20.68
CA PHE A 312 -3.86 -12.15 20.93
C PHE A 312 -3.80 -11.84 22.43
N LEU A 313 -4.50 -12.64 23.26
CA LEU A 313 -4.46 -12.53 24.72
C LEU A 313 -3.09 -12.93 25.30
N GLU A 314 -2.41 -13.93 24.72
CA GLU A 314 -1.07 -14.39 25.11
C GLU A 314 0.08 -13.44 24.73
N VAL A 315 -0.12 -12.61 23.70
CA VAL A 315 0.82 -11.52 23.35
C VAL A 315 0.64 -10.31 24.28
N HIS A 316 -0.53 -10.19 24.92
CA HIS A 316 -0.87 -9.09 25.84
C HIS A 316 -0.56 -9.24 27.35
N PRO A 317 0.10 -10.29 27.90
CA PRO A 317 0.48 -10.30 29.31
C PRO A 317 1.83 -9.59 29.49
N GLY A 318 1.76 -8.26 29.52
CA GLY A 318 2.78 -7.41 30.15
C GLY A 318 4.00 -7.07 29.29
N ARG A 319 4.22 -5.76 29.12
CA ARG A 319 5.57 -5.19 29.04
C ARG A 319 6.44 -5.77 30.17
N ARG A 320 7.19 -6.84 29.90
CA ARG A 320 8.40 -7.22 30.64
C ARG A 320 9.09 -8.40 29.95
N ASN A 321 10.29 -8.11 29.46
CA ASN A 321 11.41 -9.04 29.31
C ASN A 321 11.35 -10.04 28.15
N ARG A 322 11.49 -9.56 26.91
CA ARG A 322 12.25 -10.31 25.90
C ARG A 322 13.12 -9.35 25.09
N PRO A 323 14.40 -9.67 24.84
CA PRO A 323 15.27 -8.80 24.07
C PRO A 323 14.69 -8.66 22.66
N GLU A 324 14.56 -7.40 22.24
CA GLU A 324 14.23 -7.02 20.87
C GLU A 324 15.25 -7.68 19.91
N PRO A 325 14.84 -8.20 18.75
CA PRO A 325 15.80 -8.44 17.69
C PRO A 325 16.30 -7.07 17.21
N ASP A 326 17.59 -6.81 17.40
CA ASP A 326 18.28 -5.61 16.93
C ASP A 326 17.94 -5.37 15.44
N ILE A 327 17.11 -4.37 15.19
CA ILE A 327 16.90 -3.77 13.87
C ILE A 327 17.19 -2.29 14.08
N GLU A 328 18.22 -1.78 13.41
CA GLU A 328 18.61 -0.37 13.43
C GLU A 328 17.38 0.53 13.30
N HIS A 329 17.24 1.41 14.30
CA HIS A 329 16.22 2.44 14.33
C HIS A 329 16.46 3.46 13.22
N ASP A 330 15.94 3.18 12.03
CA ASP A 330 15.57 4.26 11.11
C ASP A 330 14.16 4.72 11.46
N SER A 331 14.08 5.96 11.89
CA SER A 331 12.85 6.70 12.14
C SER A 331 12.04 6.82 10.85
N TYR A 332 10.91 6.12 10.74
CA TYR A 332 9.97 6.27 9.62
C TYR A 332 8.77 7.10 10.05
N THR A 333 8.63 8.28 9.45
CA THR A 333 7.38 9.05 9.43
C THR A 333 6.60 8.64 8.19
N VAL A 334 5.40 8.08 8.38
CA VAL A 334 4.43 7.88 7.29
C VAL A 334 3.81 9.25 7.01
N VAL A 335 4.11 9.84 5.85
CA VAL A 335 3.47 11.09 5.40
C VAL A 335 2.51 10.73 4.27
N LEU A 336 1.21 10.74 4.56
CA LEU A 336 0.22 10.88 3.50
C LEU A 336 0.10 12.33 3.09
N HIS A 337 0.21 12.58 1.78
CA HIS A 337 -0.17 13.87 1.23
C HIS A 337 -1.69 13.90 1.02
N PRO A 338 -2.39 14.95 1.52
CA PRO A 338 -3.76 15.19 1.11
C PRO A 338 -3.80 15.51 -0.39
N ASN A 339 -4.74 14.89 -1.11
CA ASN A 339 -5.06 15.22 -2.48
C ASN A 339 -5.42 16.71 -2.57
N THR A 340 -4.58 17.51 -3.22
CA THR A 340 -4.95 18.85 -3.69
C THR A 340 -5.63 18.74 -5.05
N CYS A 341 -6.79 18.09 -5.10
CA CYS A 341 -7.73 18.28 -6.20
C CYS A 341 -9.13 17.91 -5.73
N ASN A 342 -10.05 18.86 -5.88
CA ASN A 342 -11.42 18.82 -5.39
C ASN A 342 -12.23 17.61 -5.86
N ASN A 343 -13.09 17.19 -4.92
CA ASN A 343 -14.32 16.40 -5.01
C ASN A 343 -14.21 14.87 -5.20
N ASP A 344 -14.60 14.20 -4.10
CA ASP A 344 -15.29 12.92 -3.99
C ASP A 344 -14.62 11.70 -4.64
N LEU A 345 -13.64 11.12 -3.93
CA LEU A 345 -13.52 9.67 -3.62
C LEU A 345 -12.16 9.39 -2.97
N LEU A 346 -12.21 8.88 -1.74
CA LEU A 346 -11.06 8.49 -0.92
C LEU A 346 -10.32 7.30 -1.57
N THR A 347 -9.16 7.55 -2.15
CA THR A 347 -8.19 6.50 -2.51
C THR A 347 -6.86 6.79 -1.80
N PRO A 348 -6.32 5.86 -0.98
CA PRO A 348 -5.04 6.07 -0.30
C PRO A 348 -3.86 5.91 -1.28
N VAL A 349 -2.91 6.85 -1.22
CA VAL A 349 -1.69 6.87 -2.04
C VAL A 349 -0.49 6.49 -1.16
N VAL A 350 0.20 5.39 -1.47
CA VAL A 350 1.42 4.95 -0.77
C VAL A 350 2.66 5.39 -1.56
N SER A 351 3.51 6.26 -1.03
CA SER A 351 4.81 6.57 -1.65
C SER A 351 5.93 6.57 -0.62
N VAL A 352 7.03 5.87 -0.95
CA VAL A 352 8.25 5.78 -0.15
C VAL A 352 9.22 6.87 -0.63
N ARG A 353 9.61 7.79 0.26
CA ARG A 353 10.77 8.68 0.06
C ARG A 353 11.94 8.17 0.89
N GLU A 354 13.06 7.88 0.23
CA GLU A 354 14.36 7.74 0.89
C GLU A 354 14.87 9.14 1.25
N LEU A 355 15.11 9.39 2.54
CA LEU A 355 15.89 10.54 2.98
C LEU A 355 17.36 10.09 2.99
N GLY A 356 18.12 10.58 2.02
CA GLY A 356 19.55 10.39 1.97
C GLY A 356 20.24 11.01 3.18
N SER A 357 21.26 10.31 3.68
CA SER A 357 22.42 10.90 4.36
C SER A 357 23.65 10.61 3.52
#